data_AF-A0A655FXD2-F1
#
_entry.id   AF-A0A655FXD2-F1
#
_cell.length_a   1.000
_cell.length_b   1.000
_cell.length_c   1.000
_cell.angle_alpha   90.00
_cell.angle_beta   90.00
_cell.angle_gamma   90.00
#
_symmetry.space_group_name_H-M   'P 1'
#
loop_
_entity.id
_entity.type
_entity.pdbx_description
1 polymer ?
#
loop_
_entity_poly.entity_id
_entity_poly.type
_entity_poly.pdbx_seq_one_letter_code
_entity_poly.pdbx_strand_id
1 'polypeptide(L)'
;MLSTYDNERASLLRCGEMLSAVLLDATMAGLATCTLTHITELHASRDLVAALIGQPATPQALVRVGLAPEMEEPPPATPRRPIDEVFHVRAKDHR
;
A
#
# COMPACT_ATOMS: atom_id res chain seq x y z
N MET A 1 2.28 0.18 -10.96
CA MET A 1 2.21 1.38 -10.10
C MET A 1 0.76 1.68 -9.84
N LEU A 2 0.41 2.05 -8.61
CA LEU A 2 -0.94 2.46 -8.26
C LEU A 2 -1.04 3.98 -8.29
N SER A 3 -2.07 4.47 -8.97
CA SER A 3 -2.29 5.89 -9.22
C SER A 3 -3.77 6.23 -9.06
N THR A 4 -4.04 7.50 -8.80
CA THR A 4 -5.38 8.09 -8.73
C THR A 4 -5.49 9.25 -9.73
N TYR A 5 -6.71 9.68 -10.08
CA TYR A 5 -6.89 10.84 -10.95
C TYR A 5 -6.75 12.19 -10.22
N ASP A 6 -6.82 12.16 -8.90
CA ASP A 6 -6.74 13.32 -8.00
C ASP A 6 -5.96 12.94 -6.72
N ASN A 7 -5.83 13.88 -5.77
CA ASN A 7 -5.25 13.63 -4.44
C ASN A 7 -6.29 13.77 -3.32
N GLU A 8 -7.56 13.54 -3.61
CA GLU A 8 -8.61 13.61 -2.62
C GLU A 8 -8.56 12.42 -1.66
N ARG A 9 -8.97 12.64 -0.41
CA ARG A 9 -8.93 11.62 0.64
C ARG A 9 -9.67 10.34 0.27
N ALA A 10 -10.80 10.45 -0.43
CA ALA A 10 -11.58 9.28 -0.85
C ALA A 10 -10.84 8.46 -1.93
N SER A 11 -10.18 9.13 -2.88
CA SER A 11 -9.36 8.46 -3.90
C SER A 11 -8.13 7.79 -3.30
N LEU A 12 -7.49 8.44 -2.32
CA LEU A 12 -6.38 7.85 -1.57
C LEU A 12 -6.81 6.60 -0.79
N LEU A 13 -7.98 6.62 -0.14
CA LEU A 13 -8.50 5.45 0.58
C LEU A 13 -8.74 4.28 -0.38
N ARG A 14 -9.41 4.51 -1.50
CA ARG A 14 -9.62 3.48 -2.54
C ARG A 14 -8.30 2.97 -3.12
N CYS A 15 -7.32 3.84 -3.27
CA CYS A 15 -5.98 3.43 -3.69
C CYS A 15 -5.32 2.50 -2.66
N GLY A 16 -5.53 2.76 -1.36
CA GLY A 16 -5.09 1.88 -0.27
C GLY A 16 -5.79 0.52 -0.28
N GLU A 17 -7.09 0.49 -0.54
CA GLU A 17 -7.86 -0.75 -0.71
C GLU A 17 -7.33 -1.56 -1.90
N MET A 18 -7.07 -0.92 -3.04
CA MET A 18 -6.44 -1.56 -4.20
C MET A 18 -5.01 -2.02 -3.92
N LEU A 19 -4.24 -1.26 -3.16
CA LEU A 19 -2.90 -1.68 -2.72
C LEU A 19 -2.98 -2.96 -1.90
N SER A 20 -3.93 -3.05 -0.95
CA SER A 20 -4.17 -4.26 -0.17
C SER A 20 -4.48 -5.45 -1.08
N ALA A 21 -5.44 -5.29 -2.01
CA ALA A 21 -5.81 -6.35 -2.95
C ALA A 21 -4.61 -6.84 -3.78
N VAL A 22 -3.83 -5.92 -4.37
CA VAL A 22 -2.65 -6.27 -5.16
C VAL A 22 -1.60 -7.03 -4.35
N LEU A 23 -1.32 -6.61 -3.11
CA LEU A 23 -0.33 -7.27 -2.26
C LEU A 23 -0.79 -8.68 -1.86
N LEU A 24 -2.08 -8.85 -1.54
CA LEU A 24 -2.64 -10.14 -1.16
C LEU A 24 -2.70 -11.10 -2.37
N ASP A 25 -3.11 -10.62 -3.54
CA ASP A 25 -3.14 -11.42 -4.77
C ASP A 25 -1.73 -11.89 -5.17
N ALA A 26 -0.74 -10.99 -5.10
CA ALA A 26 0.65 -11.36 -5.35
C ALA A 26 1.14 -12.41 -4.34
N THR A 27 0.79 -12.26 -3.06
CA THR A 27 1.14 -13.24 -2.02
C THR A 27 0.50 -14.60 -2.28
N MET A 28 -0.78 -14.65 -2.66
CA MET A 28 -1.47 -15.89 -3.04
C MET A 28 -0.85 -16.55 -4.27
N ALA A 29 -0.32 -15.76 -5.20
CA ALA A 29 0.43 -16.23 -6.36
C ALA A 29 1.89 -16.64 -6.04
N GLY A 30 2.32 -16.60 -4.78
CA GLY A 30 3.68 -16.95 -4.36
C GLY A 30 4.74 -15.90 -4.74
N LEU A 31 4.32 -14.65 -5.01
CA LEU A 31 5.22 -13.56 -5.37
C LEU A 31 5.60 -12.74 -4.13
N ALA A 32 6.87 -12.37 -4.05
CA ALA A 32 7.37 -11.41 -3.08
C ALA A 32 7.01 -9.99 -3.51
N THR A 33 6.69 -9.12 -2.53
CA THR A 33 6.33 -7.73 -2.78
C THR A 33 7.09 -6.75 -1.88
N CYS A 34 7.39 -5.56 -2.39
CA CYS A 34 7.94 -4.45 -1.61
C CYS A 34 7.33 -3.12 -2.06
N THR A 35 6.60 -2.47 -1.16
CA THR A 35 5.95 -1.17 -1.39
C THR A 35 6.93 -0.01 -1.18
N LEU A 36 6.88 0.98 -2.07
CA LEU A 36 7.73 2.16 -2.06
C LEU A 36 6.86 3.42 -2.23
N THR A 37 6.84 4.30 -1.22
CA THR A 37 6.08 5.57 -1.24
C THR A 37 6.98 6.81 -1.22
N HIS A 38 8.21 6.71 -0.73
CA HIS A 38 9.14 7.85 -0.64
C HIS A 38 9.35 8.59 -1.98
N ILE A 39 9.21 7.90 -3.12
CA ILE A 39 9.36 8.48 -4.46
C ILE A 39 8.15 9.34 -4.85
N THR A 40 6.98 9.14 -4.23
CA THR A 40 5.74 9.90 -4.51
C THR A 40 5.52 11.06 -3.54
N GLU A 41 6.26 11.13 -2.43
CA GLU A 41 6.04 12.14 -1.37
C GLU A 41 6.46 13.56 -1.78
N LEU A 42 7.51 13.70 -2.60
CA LEU A 42 7.95 14.99 -3.14
C LEU A 42 7.33 15.27 -4.51
N HIS A 43 6.89 16.51 -4.75
CA HIS A 43 6.23 16.90 -6.00
C HIS A 43 7.11 16.62 -7.23
N ALA A 44 8.36 17.10 -7.21
CA ALA A 44 9.30 16.89 -8.32
C ALA A 44 9.57 15.40 -8.61
N SER A 45 9.75 14.57 -7.58
CA SER A 45 9.96 13.13 -7.76
C SER A 45 8.73 12.43 -8.31
N ARG A 46 7.54 12.84 -7.87
CA ARG A 46 6.26 12.31 -8.34
C ARG A 46 6.01 12.65 -9.80
N ASP A 47 6.32 13.86 -10.23
CA ASP A 47 6.16 14.29 -11.63
C ASP A 47 7.05 13.48 -12.57
N LEU A 48 8.30 13.22 -12.16
CA LEU A 48 9.20 12.34 -12.91
C LEU A 48 8.62 10.94 -13.08
N VAL A 49 8.04 10.38 -12.02
CA VAL A 49 7.39 9.06 -12.07
C VAL A 49 6.11 9.10 -12.92
N ALA A 50 5.30 10.16 -12.82
CA ALA A 50 4.09 10.32 -13.61
C ALA A 50 4.40 10.37 -15.12
N ALA A 51 5.53 10.96 -15.51
CA ALA A 51 5.98 10.99 -16.90
C ALA A 51 6.27 9.58 -17.48
N LEU A 52 6.53 8.57 -16.63
CA LEU A 52 6.86 7.21 -17.09
C LEU A 52 5.64 6.37 -17.51
N ILE A 53 4.43 6.73 -17.07
CA ILE A 53 3.22 5.91 -17.27
C ILE A 53 2.38 6.30 -18.49
N GLY A 54 2.74 7.38 -19.20
CA GLY A 54 2.09 7.76 -20.46
C GLY A 54 0.60 8.11 -20.37
N GLN A 55 0.06 8.33 -19.16
CA GLN A 55 -1.33 8.68 -18.91
C GLN A 55 -1.45 9.75 -17.82
N PRO A 56 -2.46 10.63 -17.88
CA PRO A 56 -2.70 11.64 -16.84
C PRO A 56 -3.23 10.97 -15.57
N ALA A 57 -2.32 10.63 -14.66
CA ALA A 57 -2.65 10.08 -13.35
C ALA A 57 -1.61 10.53 -12.32
N THR A 58 -2.02 10.58 -11.06
CA THR A 58 -1.16 10.91 -9.92
C THR A 58 -0.62 9.62 -9.27
N PRO A 59 0.68 9.35 -9.34
CA PRO A 59 1.30 8.22 -8.64
C PRO A 59 1.07 8.28 -7.13
N GLN A 60 0.59 7.18 -6.54
CA GLN A 60 0.40 7.06 -5.09
C GLN A 60 1.40 6.07 -4.47
N ALA A 61 1.56 4.89 -5.07
CA ALA A 61 2.48 3.87 -4.57
C ALA A 61 3.11 3.04 -5.70
N LEU A 62 4.37 2.68 -5.52
CA LEU A 62 5.06 1.69 -6.34
C LEU A 62 5.15 0.38 -5.57
N VAL A 63 5.06 -0.75 -6.27
CA VAL A 63 5.23 -2.08 -5.70
C VAL A 63 6.21 -2.82 -6.58
N ARG A 64 7.34 -3.25 -6.01
CA ARG A 64 8.20 -4.26 -6.65
C ARG A 64 7.56 -5.61 -6.44
N VAL A 65 7.43 -6.40 -7.51
CA VAL A 65 6.83 -7.74 -7.50
C VAL A 65 7.78 -8.68 -8.21
N GLY A 66 8.02 -9.87 -7.66
CA GLY A 66 8.86 -10.88 -8.29
C GLY A 66 9.05 -12.11 -7.43
N LEU A 67 9.95 -12.99 -7.87
CA LEU A 67 10.35 -14.16 -7.10
C LEU A 67 11.47 -13.77 -6.13
N ALA A 68 11.34 -14.18 -4.88
CA ALA A 68 12.44 -14.13 -3.92
C ALA A 68 13.20 -15.47 -3.96
N PRO A 69 14.53 -15.47 -3.79
CA PRO A 69 15.27 -16.70 -3.53
C PRO A 69 14.71 -17.42 -2.30
N GLU A 70 14.77 -18.74 -2.29
CA GLU A 70 14.48 -19.50 -1.07
C GLU A 70 15.47 -19.07 0.02
N MET A 71 14.93 -18.74 1.19
CA MET A 71 15.71 -18.45 2.39
C MET A 71 15.53 -19.61 3.35
N GLU A 72 16.64 -20.10 3.90
CA GLU A 72 16.64 -21.20 4.86
C GLU A 72 15.83 -20.85 6.11
N GLU A 73 15.84 -19.57 6.51
CA GLU A 73 14.99 -19.03 7.57
C GLU A 73 14.44 -17.65 7.17
N PRO A 74 13.10 -17.46 7.11
CA PRO A 74 12.52 -16.15 6.84
C PRO A 74 12.70 -15.20 8.03
N PRO A 75 12.86 -13.88 7.79
CA PRO A 75 12.95 -12.91 8.87
C PRO A 75 11.67 -12.94 9.73
N PRO A 76 11.78 -12.61 11.03
CA PRO A 76 10.63 -12.59 11.92
C PRO A 76 9.58 -11.60 11.42
N ALA A 77 8.30 -11.92 11.65
CA ALA A 77 7.21 -11.02 11.32
C ALA A 77 7.39 -9.67 12.03
N THR A 78 7.19 -8.58 11.28
CA THR A 78 7.23 -7.24 11.87
C THR A 78 6.12 -7.10 12.93
N PRO A 79 6.40 -6.49 14.09
CA PRO A 79 5.42 -6.39 15.18
C PRO A 79 4.19 -5.59 14.77
N ARG A 80 3.07 -5.84 15.44
CA ARG A 80 1.83 -5.06 15.32
C ARG A 80 1.40 -4.61 16.72
N ARG A 81 0.74 -3.45 16.79
CA ARG A 81 0.15 -2.97 18.04
C ARG A 81 -0.94 -3.95 18.50
N PRO A 82 -1.06 -4.21 19.81
CA PRO A 82 -2.19 -4.95 20.38
C PRO A 82 -3.54 -4.36 19.96
N ILE A 83 -4.57 -5.21 19.86
CA ILE A 83 -5.89 -4.80 19.34
C ILE A 83 -6.59 -3.78 20.26
N ASP A 84 -6.42 -3.92 21.56
CA ASP A 84 -6.96 -3.03 22.60
C ASP A 84 -6.33 -1.63 22.57
N GLU A 85 -5.17 -1.46 21.92
CA GLU A 85 -4.58 -0.15 21.68
C GLU A 85 -5.16 0.60 20.46
N VAL A 86 -5.92 -0.09 19.59
CA VAL A 86 -6.41 0.47 18.31
C VAL A 86 -7.93 0.30 18.11
N PHE A 87 -8.61 -0.48 18.94
CA PHE A 87 -10.04 -0.77 18.84
C PHE A 87 -10.76 -0.51 20.16
N HIS A 88 -11.86 0.24 20.11
CA HIS A 88 -12.71 0.53 21.26
C HIS A 88 -14.17 0.16 20.96
N VAL A 89 -14.76 -0.65 21.84
CA VAL A 89 -16.21 -0.92 21.81
C VAL A 89 -16.93 0.14 22.62
N ARG A 90 -17.87 0.86 22.00
CA ARG A 90 -18.78 1.77 22.69
C ARG A 90 -20.14 1.08 22.83
N ALA A 91 -20.53 0.76 24.05
CA ALA A 91 -21.90 0.33 24.33
C ALA A 91 -22.84 1.53 24.11
N LYS A 92 -24.00 1.30 23.48
CA LYS A 92 -25.07 2.31 23.42
C LYS A 92 -25.73 2.37 24.81
N ASP A 93 -25.69 3.54 25.44
CA ASP A 93 -26.50 3.81 26.62
C ASP A 93 -27.99 3.71 26.25
N HIS A 94 -28.71 2.82 26.93
CA HIS A 94 -30.16 2.69 26.82
C HIS A 94 -30.84 3.59 27.86
N ARG A 95 -30.81 4.92 27.65
CA ARG A 95 -31.73 5.84 28.33
C ARG A 95 -32.83 6.30 27.37
#